data_AF-A0A931DRN1-F1
#
_entry.id   AF-A0A931DRN1-F1
#
_cell.length_a   1.000
_cell.length_b   1.000
_cell.length_c   1.000
_cell.angle_alpha   90.00
_cell.angle_beta   90.00
_cell.angle_gamma   90.00
#
_symmetry.space_group_name_H-M   'P 1'
#
loop_
_entity.id
_entity.type
_entity.pdbx_description
1 polymer ?
#
loop_
_entity_poly.entity_id
_entity_poly.type
_entity_poly.pdbx_seq_one_letter_code
_entity_poly.pdbx_strand_id
1 'polypeptide(L)'
;MTTVVLVLLCLAIAGRELYLASDKRLPRAQAELRELRAQVSELGRRHDALQAEVAETAERTGIAIPPSPPQPPPGSLHAAEPVPAPVLERLERLGERIERIERLESEPRPVPAAAGASAAPGSEPGSEPDRDARHALARSLDAVEQAVGELQREMLERLDREEGVVTGLLLSEEGEAEALLADAYERCSAEYGLRVRIRDQISSRSMNGEYWGTAYHLSGRRADALAEDLFTYARDMRDPRDPSALAALIAELAHLGGGGIARIGAFTAVRTANTLLCGLLPEDVPEGIEPWELAARIRELPDELRVEPDSAAPLK
;
A
#
# COMPACT_ATOMS: atom_id res chain seq x y z
N MET A 1 17.62 -11.71 42.79
CA MET A 1 16.30 -12.38 42.81
C MET A 1 15.14 -11.42 42.57
N THR A 2 15.15 -10.19 43.08
CA THR A 2 14.09 -9.18 42.88
C THR A 2 13.95 -8.64 41.44
N THR A 3 15.05 -8.54 40.69
CA THR A 3 15.05 -8.06 39.30
C THR A 3 14.41 -9.05 38.33
N VAL A 4 14.62 -10.36 38.52
CA VAL A 4 14.00 -11.41 37.69
C VAL A 4 12.48 -11.44 37.89
N VAL A 5 12.01 -11.23 39.13
CA VAL A 5 10.57 -11.16 39.44
C VAL A 5 9.91 -9.95 38.76
N LEU A 6 10.58 -8.79 38.74
CA LEU A 6 10.08 -7.60 38.04
C LEU A 6 10.02 -7.78 36.52
N VAL A 7 11.03 -8.39 35.91
CA VAL A 7 11.05 -8.66 34.46
C VAL A 7 9.92 -9.61 34.07
N LEU A 8 9.70 -10.67 34.86
CA LEU A 8 8.60 -11.62 34.61
C LEU A 8 7.22 -10.99 34.82
N LEU A 9 7.07 -10.09 35.81
CA LEU A 9 5.84 -9.35 36.03
C LEU A 9 5.54 -8.38 34.86
N CYS A 10 6.55 -7.67 34.37
CA CYS A 10 6.39 -6.77 33.23
C CYS A 10 6.04 -7.54 31.95
N LEU A 11 6.66 -8.69 31.70
CA LEU A 11 6.32 -9.57 30.57
C LEU A 11 4.90 -10.11 30.68
N ALA A 12 4.45 -10.48 31.88
CA ALA A 12 3.09 -10.96 32.11
C ALA A 12 2.03 -9.86 31.89
N ILE A 13 2.32 -8.62 32.30
CA ILE A 13 1.42 -7.47 32.10
C ILE A 13 1.40 -7.08 30.61
N ALA A 14 2.55 -6.98 29.96
CA ALA A 14 2.64 -6.68 28.53
C ALA A 14 1.96 -7.76 27.67
N GLY A 15 2.13 -9.04 28.01
CA GLY A 15 1.46 -10.14 27.33
C GLY A 15 -0.07 -10.11 27.50
N ARG A 16 -0.56 -9.70 28.67
CA ARG A 16 -2.00 -9.55 28.93
C ARG A 16 -2.62 -8.38 28.17
N GLU A 17 -1.94 -7.25 28.09
CA GLU A 17 -2.39 -6.08 27.32
C GLU A 17 -2.39 -6.36 25.81
N LEU A 18 -1.37 -7.06 25.30
CA LEU A 18 -1.30 -7.50 23.91
C LEU A 18 -2.39 -8.53 23.56
N TYR A 19 -2.68 -9.45 24.49
CA TYR A 19 -3.76 -10.43 24.36
C TYR A 19 -5.14 -9.74 24.32
N LEU A 20 -5.38 -8.75 25.19
CA LEU A 20 -6.63 -7.99 25.23
C LEU A 20 -6.81 -7.05 24.03
N ALA A 21 -5.74 -6.49 23.48
CA ALA A 21 -5.79 -5.67 22.26
C ALA A 21 -6.11 -6.53 21.02
N SER A 22 -5.58 -7.75 20.96
CA SER A 22 -5.84 -8.72 19.89
C SER A 22 -7.28 -9.26 19.94
N ASP A 23 -7.78 -9.58 21.14
CA ASP A 23 -9.12 -10.15 21.35
C ASP A 23 -10.26 -9.16 21.05
N LYS A 24 -10.01 -7.85 21.13
CA LYS A 24 -11.01 -6.81 20.77
C LYS A 24 -11.01 -6.44 19.28
N ARG A 25 -9.87 -6.54 18.60
CA ARG A 25 -9.74 -6.17 17.18
C ARG A 25 -10.22 -7.29 16.25
N LEU A 26 -10.01 -8.56 16.62
CA LEU A 26 -10.41 -9.71 15.83
C LEU A 26 -11.93 -9.79 15.55
N PRO A 27 -12.84 -9.67 16.53
CA PRO A 27 -14.28 -9.72 16.25
C PRO A 27 -14.79 -8.51 15.46
N ARG A 28 -14.13 -7.35 15.57
CA ARG A 28 -14.46 -6.14 14.80
C ARG A 28 -14.03 -6.29 13.34
N ALA A 29 -12.80 -6.74 13.10
CA ALA A 29 -12.32 -7.04 11.75
C ALA A 29 -13.14 -8.15 11.08
N GLN A 30 -13.59 -9.16 11.83
CA GLN A 30 -14.47 -10.21 11.32
C GLN A 30 -15.89 -9.70 11.00
N ALA A 31 -16.41 -8.72 11.74
CA ALA A 31 -17.69 -8.08 11.42
C ALA A 31 -17.59 -7.23 10.14
N GLU A 32 -16.53 -6.44 10.02
CA GLU A 32 -16.25 -5.61 8.84
C GLU A 32 -16.03 -6.49 7.59
N LEU A 33 -15.33 -7.64 7.71
CA LEU A 33 -15.19 -8.60 6.61
C LEU A 33 -16.52 -9.24 6.19
N ARG A 34 -17.43 -9.55 7.13
CA ARG A 34 -18.76 -10.06 6.79
C ARG A 34 -19.61 -9.01 6.08
N GLU A 35 -19.51 -7.77 6.51
CA GLU A 35 -20.19 -6.64 5.88
C GLU A 35 -19.69 -6.38 4.46
N LEU A 36 -18.37 -6.35 4.26
CA LEU A 36 -17.76 -6.23 2.94
C LEU A 36 -18.14 -7.39 2.01
N ARG A 37 -18.16 -8.64 2.51
CA ARG A 37 -18.62 -9.81 1.75
C ARG A 37 -20.09 -9.69 1.34
N ALA A 38 -20.95 -9.17 2.22
CA ALA A 38 -22.35 -8.92 1.89
C ALA A 38 -22.49 -7.85 0.80
N GLN A 39 -21.74 -6.75 0.90
CA GLN A 39 -21.73 -5.68 -0.11
C GLN A 39 -21.26 -6.16 -1.48
N VAL A 40 -20.20 -6.99 -1.54
CA VAL A 40 -19.70 -7.58 -2.79
C VAL A 40 -20.72 -8.55 -3.40
N SER A 41 -21.37 -9.39 -2.58
CA SER A 41 -22.42 -10.30 -3.07
C SER A 41 -23.64 -9.57 -3.64
N GLU A 42 -23.99 -8.44 -3.03
CA GLU A 42 -25.07 -7.57 -3.48
C GLU A 42 -24.72 -6.83 -4.77
N LEU A 43 -23.48 -6.34 -4.89
CA LEU A 43 -22.96 -5.76 -6.13
C LEU A 43 -22.92 -6.78 -7.27
N GLY A 44 -22.51 -8.02 -7.00
CA GLY A 44 -22.57 -9.13 -7.95
C GLY A 44 -23.99 -9.39 -8.46
N ARG A 45 -24.97 -9.47 -7.55
CA ARG A 45 -26.38 -9.63 -7.94
C ARG A 45 -26.91 -8.46 -8.77
N ARG A 46 -26.53 -7.22 -8.44
CA ARG A 46 -26.92 -6.04 -9.22
C ARG A 46 -26.30 -6.04 -10.62
N HIS A 47 -25.05 -6.47 -10.72
CA HIS A 47 -24.37 -6.61 -12.00
C HIS A 47 -25.06 -7.67 -12.87
N ASP A 48 -25.38 -8.84 -12.31
CA ASP A 48 -26.07 -9.91 -13.04
C ASP A 48 -27.50 -9.48 -13.46
N ALA A 49 -28.21 -8.75 -12.60
CA ALA A 49 -29.51 -8.18 -12.92
C ALA A 49 -29.43 -7.15 -14.05
N LEU A 50 -28.43 -6.25 -14.02
CA LEU A 50 -28.19 -5.28 -15.09
C LEU A 50 -27.79 -5.97 -16.40
N GLN A 51 -26.98 -7.02 -16.36
CA GLN A 51 -26.65 -7.80 -17.55
C GLN A 51 -27.89 -8.50 -18.14
N ALA A 52 -28.76 -9.04 -17.29
CA ALA A 52 -30.03 -9.63 -17.73
C ALA A 52 -30.97 -8.58 -18.34
N GLU A 53 -31.08 -7.39 -17.74
CA GLU A 53 -31.86 -6.28 -18.30
C GLU A 53 -31.30 -5.77 -19.64
N VAL A 54 -29.97 -5.71 -19.79
CA VAL A 54 -29.32 -5.34 -21.05
C VAL A 54 -29.56 -6.42 -22.13
N ALA A 55 -29.51 -7.70 -21.77
CA ALA A 55 -29.83 -8.80 -22.67
C ALA A 55 -31.31 -8.78 -23.08
N GLU A 56 -32.24 -8.58 -22.14
CA GLU A 56 -33.68 -8.48 -22.42
C GLU A 56 -34.01 -7.23 -23.26
N THR A 57 -33.31 -6.11 -23.02
CA THR A 57 -33.47 -4.88 -23.81
C THR A 57 -32.95 -5.06 -25.23
N ALA A 58 -31.85 -5.81 -25.42
CA ALA A 58 -31.34 -6.17 -26.74
C ALA A 58 -32.29 -7.10 -27.51
N GLU A 59 -32.97 -8.04 -26.84
CA GLU A 59 -33.99 -8.89 -27.45
C GLU A 59 -35.29 -8.12 -27.78
N ARG A 60 -35.72 -7.20 -26.91
CA ARG A 60 -36.99 -6.46 -27.05
C ARG A 60 -36.94 -5.34 -28.09
N THR A 61 -35.78 -4.73 -28.33
CA THR A 61 -35.64 -3.66 -29.34
C THR A 61 -35.39 -4.17 -30.76
N GLY A 62 -35.11 -5.46 -30.97
CA GLY A 62 -34.81 -6.01 -32.30
C GLY A 62 -33.62 -5.35 -32.98
N ILE A 63 -32.85 -4.54 -32.24
CA ILE A 63 -31.59 -3.97 -32.70
C ILE A 63 -30.56 -5.06 -32.45
N ALA A 64 -30.24 -5.80 -33.51
CA ALA A 64 -29.05 -6.61 -33.54
C ALA A 64 -27.88 -5.72 -33.08
N ILE A 65 -27.30 -6.05 -31.92
CA ILE A 65 -25.94 -5.64 -31.63
C ILE A 65 -25.14 -6.11 -32.85
N PRO A 66 -24.53 -5.21 -33.63
CA PRO A 66 -23.77 -5.64 -34.79
C PRO A 66 -22.74 -6.67 -34.31
N PRO A 67 -22.61 -7.84 -34.98
CA PRO A 67 -21.47 -8.70 -34.70
C PRO A 67 -20.23 -7.81 -34.80
N SER A 68 -19.37 -7.88 -33.78
CA SER A 68 -18.10 -7.16 -33.79
C SER A 68 -17.47 -7.27 -35.17
N PRO A 69 -17.01 -6.16 -35.77
CA PRO A 69 -16.42 -6.21 -37.11
C PRO A 69 -15.33 -7.28 -37.14
N PRO A 70 -15.18 -7.98 -38.29
CA PRO A 70 -14.27 -9.11 -38.42
C PRO A 70 -12.89 -8.72 -37.89
N GLN A 71 -12.38 -9.53 -36.97
CA GLN A 71 -11.03 -9.39 -36.43
C GLN A 71 -10.06 -9.16 -37.59
N PRO A 72 -9.29 -8.06 -37.58
CA PRO A 72 -8.19 -7.92 -38.53
C PRO A 72 -7.17 -9.05 -38.27
N PRO A 73 -6.44 -9.50 -39.29
CA PRO A 73 -5.46 -10.58 -39.19
C PRO A 73 -4.48 -10.34 -38.04
N PRO A 74 -3.96 -11.41 -37.42
CA PRO A 74 -3.15 -11.32 -36.20
C PRO A 74 -1.87 -10.53 -36.50
N GLY A 75 -1.82 -9.27 -36.04
CA GLY A 75 -0.68 -8.41 -36.36
C GLY A 75 -0.75 -6.93 -36.00
N SER A 76 -1.81 -6.41 -35.36
CA SER A 76 -1.77 -5.01 -34.91
C SER A 76 -2.50 -4.78 -33.58
N LEU A 77 -1.66 -4.54 -32.57
CA LEU A 77 -1.79 -3.77 -31.31
C LEU A 77 -3.13 -3.72 -30.56
N HIS A 78 -3.00 -4.06 -29.26
CA HIS A 78 -4.01 -4.14 -28.20
C HIS A 78 -4.97 -5.34 -28.25
N ALA A 79 -4.40 -6.53 -28.34
CA ALA A 79 -4.96 -7.65 -27.61
C ALA A 79 -4.87 -7.33 -26.11
N ALA A 80 -5.98 -7.44 -25.38
CA ALA A 80 -5.86 -7.79 -23.98
C ALA A 80 -5.11 -9.12 -23.96
N GLU A 81 -3.84 -9.09 -23.58
CA GLU A 81 -3.05 -10.31 -23.52
C GLU A 81 -3.77 -11.28 -22.60
N PRO A 82 -3.98 -12.55 -23.03
CA PRO A 82 -4.44 -13.57 -22.10
C PRO A 82 -3.44 -13.60 -20.95
N VAL A 83 -3.96 -13.45 -19.72
CA VAL A 83 -3.15 -13.57 -18.50
C VAL A 83 -2.30 -14.84 -18.64
N PRO A 84 -0.97 -14.75 -18.64
CA PRO A 84 -0.14 -15.89 -18.97
C PRO A 84 -0.38 -17.00 -17.95
N ALA A 85 -0.45 -18.25 -18.45
CA ALA A 85 -0.69 -19.45 -17.68
C ALA A 85 0.00 -19.53 -16.30
N PRO A 86 1.28 -19.12 -16.11
CA PRO A 86 1.91 -19.12 -14.79
C PRO A 86 1.23 -18.22 -13.76
N VAL A 87 0.68 -17.07 -14.17
CA VAL A 87 -0.03 -16.15 -13.25
C VAL A 87 -1.39 -16.73 -12.88
N LEU A 88 -2.10 -17.32 -13.84
CA LEU A 88 -3.35 -18.04 -13.58
C LEU A 88 -3.12 -19.22 -12.61
N GLU A 89 -2.07 -20.00 -12.84
CA GLU A 89 -1.70 -21.11 -11.96
C GLU A 89 -1.32 -20.64 -10.54
N ARG A 90 -0.66 -19.47 -10.42
CA ARG A 90 -0.32 -18.89 -9.11
C ARG A 90 -1.55 -18.32 -8.39
N LEU A 91 -2.48 -17.72 -9.12
CA LEU A 91 -3.77 -17.25 -8.60
C LEU A 91 -4.66 -18.41 -8.16
N GLU A 92 -4.70 -19.50 -8.92
CA GLU A 92 -5.38 -20.74 -8.53
C GLU A 92 -4.79 -21.31 -7.25
N ARG A 93 -3.46 -21.41 -7.15
CA ARG A 93 -2.78 -21.83 -5.91
C ARG A 93 -3.05 -20.91 -4.73
N LEU A 94 -3.18 -19.60 -4.95
CA LEU A 94 -3.59 -18.65 -3.91
C LEU A 94 -5.04 -18.90 -3.47
N GLY A 95 -5.95 -19.10 -4.43
CA GLY A 95 -7.35 -19.45 -4.16
C GLY A 95 -7.49 -20.73 -3.34
N GLU A 96 -6.81 -21.80 -3.71
CA GLU A 96 -6.79 -23.07 -2.97
C GLU A 96 -6.25 -22.92 -1.54
N ARG A 97 -5.30 -22.00 -1.33
CA ARG A 97 -4.72 -21.74 -0.01
C ARG A 97 -5.63 -20.90 0.87
N ILE A 98 -6.31 -19.91 0.30
CA ILE A 98 -7.35 -19.14 0.99
C ILE A 98 -8.48 -20.09 1.41
N GLU A 99 -8.92 -20.98 0.53
CA GLU A 99 -9.94 -21.98 0.85
C GLU A 99 -9.50 -22.93 1.98
N ARG A 100 -8.21 -23.29 2.02
CA ARG A 100 -7.64 -24.09 3.12
C ARG A 100 -7.66 -23.33 4.46
N ILE A 101 -7.35 -22.04 4.44
CA ILE A 101 -7.43 -21.18 5.63
C ILE A 101 -8.89 -21.10 6.11
N GLU A 102 -9.83 -20.88 5.20
CA GLU A 102 -11.26 -20.84 5.54
C GLU A 102 -11.75 -22.17 6.12
N ARG A 103 -11.25 -23.32 5.64
CA ARG A 103 -11.55 -24.64 6.23
C ARG A 103 -10.98 -24.81 7.64
N LEU A 104 -9.74 -24.37 7.88
CA LEU A 104 -9.12 -24.42 9.21
C LEU A 104 -9.83 -23.50 10.22
N GLU A 105 -10.37 -22.36 9.77
CA GLU A 105 -11.18 -21.46 10.58
C GLU A 105 -12.61 -21.98 10.80
N SER A 106 -13.13 -22.78 9.87
CA SER A 106 -14.49 -23.36 9.92
C SER A 106 -14.57 -24.68 10.67
N GLU A 107 -13.44 -25.29 11.07
CA GLU A 107 -13.45 -26.50 11.90
C GLU A 107 -14.10 -26.20 13.26
N PRO A 108 -15.24 -26.84 13.60
CA PRO A 108 -15.95 -26.56 14.82
C PRO A 108 -15.12 -27.00 16.02
N ARG A 109 -14.77 -26.04 16.88
CA ARG A 109 -14.21 -26.28 18.21
C ARG A 109 -15.07 -27.34 18.92
N PRO A 110 -14.53 -28.52 19.30
CA PRO A 110 -15.30 -29.48 20.08
C PRO A 110 -15.59 -28.84 21.43
N VAL A 111 -16.85 -28.46 21.65
CA VAL A 111 -17.34 -27.99 22.94
C VAL A 111 -17.29 -29.22 23.87
N PRO A 112 -16.47 -29.23 24.94
CA PRO A 112 -16.51 -30.33 25.88
C PRO A 112 -17.88 -30.30 26.57
N ALA A 113 -18.69 -31.33 26.29
CA ALA A 113 -19.93 -31.56 27.00
C ALA A 113 -19.62 -31.71 28.49
N ALA A 114 -20.17 -30.79 29.30
CA ALA A 114 -20.06 -30.83 30.74
C ALA A 114 -20.83 -32.04 31.31
N ALA A 115 -20.10 -33.04 31.81
CA ALA A 115 -20.47 -33.96 32.89
C ALA A 115 -19.29 -34.93 33.12
N GLY A 116 -18.62 -35.05 34.27
CA GLY A 116 -18.76 -34.42 35.58
C GLY A 116 -17.65 -34.93 36.53
N ALA A 117 -17.61 -34.32 37.72
CA ALA A 117 -16.94 -34.74 38.96
C ALA A 117 -15.40 -34.59 39.12
N SER A 118 -15.09 -33.86 40.21
CA SER A 118 -13.85 -33.82 40.99
C SER A 118 -12.72 -32.89 40.53
N ALA A 119 -12.55 -31.83 41.34
CA ALA A 119 -11.46 -30.88 41.30
C ALA A 119 -10.11 -31.52 41.67
N ALA A 120 -9.05 -31.12 40.95
CA ALA A 120 -7.68 -31.07 41.42
C ALA A 120 -7.08 -29.71 41.02
N PRO A 121 -6.37 -28.99 41.92
CA PRO A 121 -5.78 -27.69 41.60
C PRO A 121 -4.40 -27.91 40.98
N GLY A 122 -4.25 -27.62 39.68
CA GLY A 122 -2.92 -27.64 39.06
C GLY A 122 -2.84 -27.89 37.56
N SER A 123 -3.95 -28.01 36.82
CA SER A 123 -3.90 -28.25 35.38
C SER A 123 -4.72 -27.21 34.64
N GLU A 124 -4.01 -26.24 34.05
CA GLU A 124 -4.57 -25.33 33.04
C GLU A 124 -4.99 -26.13 31.81
N PRO A 125 -6.27 -26.22 31.42
CA PRO A 125 -6.66 -26.76 30.14
C PRO A 125 -6.72 -25.59 29.13
N GLY A 126 -5.59 -24.93 28.92
CA GLY A 126 -5.32 -24.09 27.75
C GLY A 126 -4.74 -24.99 26.66
N SER A 127 -5.58 -25.90 26.17
CA SER A 127 -5.30 -27.04 25.28
C SER A 127 -4.23 -26.79 24.20
N GLU A 128 -3.12 -27.55 24.28
CA GLU A 128 -2.09 -27.71 23.23
C GLU A 128 -2.62 -27.74 21.77
N PRO A 129 -3.74 -28.44 21.42
CA PRO A 129 -4.25 -28.43 20.04
C PRO A 129 -4.71 -27.04 19.54
N ASP A 130 -5.13 -26.14 20.44
CA ASP A 130 -5.51 -24.76 20.08
C ASP A 130 -4.26 -23.90 19.80
N ARG A 131 -3.12 -24.21 20.43
CA ARG A 131 -1.82 -23.59 20.10
C ARG A 131 -1.30 -24.11 18.76
N ASP A 132 -1.38 -25.41 18.52
CA ASP A 132 -0.92 -26.02 17.27
C ASP A 132 -1.74 -25.53 16.07
N ALA A 133 -3.06 -25.40 16.20
CA ALA A 133 -3.93 -24.81 15.17
C ALA A 133 -3.56 -23.35 14.89
N ARG A 134 -3.31 -22.54 15.94
CA ARG A 134 -2.85 -21.14 15.78
C ARG A 134 -1.48 -21.05 15.11
N HIS A 135 -0.54 -21.92 15.45
CA HIS A 135 0.76 -21.98 14.80
C HIS A 135 0.66 -22.43 13.35
N ALA A 136 -0.25 -23.36 13.02
CA ALA A 136 -0.52 -23.76 11.65
C ALA A 136 -1.13 -22.60 10.84
N LEU A 137 -2.08 -21.86 11.42
CA LEU A 137 -2.67 -20.68 10.80
C LEU A 137 -1.62 -19.58 10.58
N ALA A 138 -0.79 -19.27 11.58
CA ALA A 138 0.29 -18.29 11.45
C ALA A 138 1.23 -18.65 10.29
N ARG A 139 1.71 -19.89 10.22
CA ARG A 139 2.55 -20.36 9.10
C ARG A 139 1.84 -20.27 7.74
N SER A 140 0.53 -20.50 7.72
CA SER A 140 -0.23 -20.41 6.47
C SER A 140 -0.38 -18.96 6.00
N LEU A 141 -0.57 -18.02 6.94
CA LEU A 141 -0.63 -16.58 6.67
C LEU A 141 0.73 -16.06 6.22
N ASP A 142 1.81 -16.38 6.93
CA ASP A 142 3.18 -16.01 6.56
C ASP A 142 3.51 -16.45 5.13
N ALA A 143 3.11 -17.68 4.79
CA ALA A 143 3.36 -18.21 3.47
C ALA A 143 2.44 -17.58 2.39
N VAL A 144 1.27 -17.05 2.75
CA VAL A 144 0.40 -16.31 1.82
C VAL A 144 0.99 -14.91 1.59
N GLU A 145 1.40 -14.23 2.65
CA GLU A 145 2.10 -12.95 2.59
C GLU A 145 3.34 -13.05 1.69
N GLN A 146 4.16 -14.09 1.87
CA GLN A 146 5.31 -14.34 1.00
C GLN A 146 4.90 -14.54 -0.46
N ALA A 147 3.83 -15.30 -0.73
CA ALA A 147 3.37 -15.56 -2.09
C ALA A 147 2.80 -14.31 -2.77
N VAL A 148 2.09 -13.46 -2.01
CA VAL A 148 1.61 -12.15 -2.49
C VAL A 148 2.79 -11.24 -2.81
N GLY A 149 3.79 -11.16 -1.92
CA GLY A 149 5.00 -10.37 -2.17
C GLY A 149 5.84 -10.89 -3.35
N GLU A 150 5.87 -12.20 -3.61
CA GLU A 150 6.47 -12.77 -4.82
C GLU A 150 5.70 -12.38 -6.09
N LEU A 151 4.37 -12.51 -6.08
CA LEU A 151 3.53 -12.14 -7.23
C LEU A 151 3.63 -10.64 -7.54
N GLN A 152 3.62 -9.80 -6.50
CA GLN A 152 3.78 -8.36 -6.61
C GLN A 152 5.11 -7.99 -7.28
N ARG A 153 6.22 -8.60 -6.83
CA ARG A 153 7.53 -8.40 -7.46
C ARG A 153 7.54 -8.83 -8.92
N GLU A 154 6.97 -9.99 -9.23
CA GLU A 154 6.87 -10.48 -10.62
C GLU A 154 6.04 -9.52 -11.50
N MET A 155 4.91 -9.01 -10.99
CA MET A 155 4.09 -8.03 -11.70
C MET A 155 4.84 -6.73 -11.96
N LEU A 156 5.59 -6.24 -10.97
CA LEU A 156 6.41 -5.03 -11.10
C LEU A 156 7.57 -5.24 -12.11
N GLU A 157 8.28 -6.36 -12.05
CA GLU A 157 9.33 -6.70 -13.02
C GLU A 157 8.81 -6.80 -14.46
N ARG A 158 7.54 -7.18 -14.64
CA ARG A 158 6.89 -7.19 -15.95
C ARG A 158 6.53 -5.79 -16.41
N LEU A 159 5.91 -5.01 -15.54
CA LEU A 159 5.59 -3.60 -15.82
C LEU A 159 6.85 -2.80 -16.15
N ASP A 160 7.95 -3.07 -15.46
CA ASP A 160 9.23 -2.39 -15.70
C ASP A 160 9.77 -2.68 -17.10
N ARG A 161 9.64 -3.93 -17.56
CA ARG A 161 10.01 -4.34 -18.91
C ARG A 161 9.10 -3.79 -20.01
N GLU A 162 7.81 -3.60 -19.72
CA GLU A 162 6.77 -3.27 -20.72
C GLU A 162 6.51 -1.75 -20.84
N GLU A 163 6.40 -1.03 -19.72
CA GLU A 163 6.01 0.39 -19.66
C GLU A 163 7.05 1.30 -18.96
N GLY A 164 8.04 0.72 -18.29
CA GLY A 164 8.95 1.41 -17.37
C GLY A 164 8.25 1.75 -16.05
N VAL A 165 8.79 1.26 -14.93
CA VAL A 165 8.25 1.54 -13.60
C VAL A 165 9.06 2.65 -12.95
N VAL A 166 8.35 3.62 -12.38
CA VAL A 166 8.94 4.69 -11.57
C VAL A 166 8.58 4.41 -10.11
N THR A 167 9.60 4.32 -9.26
CA THR A 167 9.40 4.20 -7.82
C THR A 167 9.13 5.56 -7.20
N GLY A 168 8.22 5.60 -6.25
CA GLY A 168 7.81 6.81 -5.57
C GLY A 168 7.78 6.63 -4.07
N LEU A 169 8.03 7.70 -3.34
CA LEU A 169 8.02 7.67 -1.88
C LEU A 169 7.37 8.95 -1.36
N LEU A 170 6.36 8.81 -0.52
CA LEU A 170 5.78 9.91 0.22
C LEU A 170 5.88 9.61 1.71
N LEU A 171 6.50 10.49 2.48
CA LEU A 171 6.64 10.37 3.94
C LEU A 171 6.27 11.70 4.60
N SER A 172 5.55 11.62 5.71
CA SER A 172 5.22 12.76 6.57
C SER A 172 5.35 12.35 8.02
N GLU A 173 5.91 13.23 8.85
CA GLU A 173 5.84 13.13 10.31
C GLU A 173 4.41 13.42 10.81
N GLU A 174 3.66 14.23 10.07
CA GLU A 174 2.29 14.62 10.37
C GLU A 174 1.32 13.72 9.62
N GLY A 175 0.86 12.66 10.28
CA GLY A 175 -0.09 11.70 9.71
C GLY A 175 -1.44 12.31 9.30
N GLU A 176 -1.87 13.44 9.90
CA GLU A 176 -3.12 14.13 9.51
C GLU A 176 -3.01 14.85 8.15
N ALA A 177 -1.80 15.30 7.79
CA ALA A 177 -1.54 15.95 6.50
C ALA A 177 -1.29 14.93 5.37
N GLU A 178 -1.13 13.64 5.70
CA GLU A 178 -0.79 12.58 4.74
C GLU A 178 -1.83 12.45 3.63
N ALA A 179 -3.12 12.56 3.93
CA ALA A 179 -4.17 12.46 2.92
C ALA A 179 -4.14 13.62 1.89
N LEU A 180 -3.89 14.85 2.35
CA LEU A 180 -3.77 16.01 1.46
C LEU A 180 -2.50 15.93 0.61
N LEU A 181 -1.40 15.51 1.24
CA LEU A 181 -0.12 15.34 0.58
C LEU A 181 -0.17 14.20 -0.45
N ALA A 182 -0.86 13.09 -0.14
CA ALA A 182 -1.07 11.98 -1.06
C ALA A 182 -1.92 12.41 -2.26
N ASP A 183 -2.99 13.18 -2.06
CA ASP A 183 -3.79 13.71 -3.16
C ASP A 183 -2.97 14.66 -4.06
N ALA A 184 -2.16 15.55 -3.48
CA ALA A 184 -1.27 16.43 -4.23
C ALA A 184 -0.21 15.63 -5.01
N TYR A 185 0.35 14.59 -4.39
CA TYR A 185 1.33 13.70 -5.01
C TYR A 185 0.75 12.94 -6.21
N GLU A 186 -0.47 12.44 -6.07
CA GLU A 186 -1.14 11.67 -7.12
C GLU A 186 -1.61 12.55 -8.27
N ARG A 187 -2.09 13.76 -7.98
CA ARG A 187 -2.37 14.78 -9.00
C ARG A 187 -1.10 15.17 -9.76
N CYS A 188 0.00 15.40 -9.06
CA CYS A 188 1.30 15.64 -9.68
C CYS A 188 1.69 14.47 -10.58
N SER A 189 1.68 13.24 -10.06
CA SER A 189 1.99 12.04 -10.84
C SER A 189 1.14 11.94 -12.11
N ALA A 190 -0.18 12.16 -11.99
CA ALA A 190 -1.10 12.10 -13.13
C ALA A 190 -0.82 13.18 -14.19
N GLU A 191 -0.48 14.42 -13.78
CA GLU A 191 -0.16 15.52 -14.70
C GLU A 191 1.08 15.22 -15.54
N TYR A 192 2.09 14.55 -14.96
CA TYR A 192 3.29 14.13 -15.68
C TYR A 192 3.15 12.77 -16.40
N GLY A 193 1.91 12.28 -16.54
CA GLY A 193 1.58 11.09 -17.33
C GLY A 193 1.83 9.76 -16.61
N LEU A 194 2.02 9.78 -15.30
CA LEU A 194 2.18 8.59 -14.48
C LEU A 194 0.84 8.09 -13.95
N ARG A 195 0.74 6.77 -13.81
CA ARG A 195 -0.42 6.09 -13.23
C ARG A 195 0.02 5.29 -12.03
N VAL A 196 -0.65 5.51 -10.90
CA VAL A 196 -0.45 4.71 -9.70
C VAL A 196 -0.93 3.29 -9.95
N ARG A 197 -0.02 2.31 -9.84
CA ARG A 197 -0.34 0.89 -9.95
C ARG A 197 -0.46 0.24 -8.58
N ILE A 198 0.45 0.58 -7.68
CA ILE A 198 0.51 0.03 -6.32
C ILE A 198 0.76 1.16 -5.33
N ARG A 199 0.12 1.03 -4.16
CA ARG A 199 0.33 1.84 -2.97
C ARG A 199 0.62 0.91 -1.81
N ASP A 200 1.80 1.02 -1.24
CA ASP A 200 2.20 0.25 -0.06
C ASP A 200 2.37 1.21 1.11
N GLN A 201 1.58 1.02 2.17
CA GLN A 201 1.70 1.83 3.37
C GLN A 201 3.00 1.47 4.08
N ILE A 202 3.77 2.49 4.40
CA ILE A 202 5.03 2.37 5.13
C ILE A 202 4.93 3.17 6.42
N SER A 203 5.45 2.58 7.48
CA SER A 203 5.68 3.28 8.74
C SER A 203 7.14 3.10 9.10
N SER A 204 7.83 4.21 9.34
CA SER A 204 9.22 4.22 9.79
C SER A 204 9.29 4.87 11.16
N ARG A 205 9.79 4.13 12.15
CA ARG A 205 10.02 4.65 13.48
C ARG A 205 11.44 5.20 13.57
N SER A 206 11.54 6.52 13.70
CA SER A 206 12.80 7.26 13.84
C SER A 206 13.08 7.59 15.32
N MET A 207 14.31 8.03 15.62
CA MET A 207 14.64 8.66 16.90
C MET A 207 13.80 9.92 17.19
N ASN A 208 13.35 10.63 16.14
CA ASN A 208 12.72 11.94 16.28
C ASN A 208 11.19 11.93 16.12
N GLY A 209 10.59 10.79 15.74
CA GLY A 209 9.15 10.68 15.49
C GLY A 209 8.78 9.38 14.78
N GLU A 210 7.48 9.16 14.56
CA GLU A 210 6.97 8.08 13.73
C GLU A 210 6.53 8.69 12.40
N TYR A 211 7.21 8.31 11.32
CA TYR A 211 6.87 8.75 9.97
C TYR A 211 5.87 7.77 9.39
N TRP A 212 4.80 8.33 8.83
CA TRP A 212 3.80 7.61 8.08
C TRP A 212 3.89 7.99 6.62
N GLY A 213 3.66 7.05 5.73
CA GLY A 213 3.71 7.35 4.33
C GLY A 213 3.30 6.19 3.43
N THR A 214 3.50 6.43 2.15
CA THR A 214 3.11 5.53 1.09
C THR A 214 4.27 5.39 0.10
N ALA A 215 4.70 4.15 -0.14
CA ALA A 215 5.54 3.80 -1.28
C ALA A 215 4.64 3.60 -2.51
N TYR A 216 5.03 4.20 -3.62
CA TYR A 216 4.27 4.18 -4.87
C TYR A 216 5.05 3.42 -5.94
N HIS A 217 4.33 2.59 -6.69
CA HIS A 217 4.82 2.08 -7.97
C HIS A 217 3.97 2.69 -9.09
N LEU A 218 4.64 3.50 -9.91
CA LEU A 218 4.02 4.29 -10.97
C LEU A 218 4.43 3.72 -12.34
N SER A 219 3.54 3.76 -13.32
CA SER A 219 3.89 3.43 -14.71
C SER A 219 3.41 4.49 -15.69
N GLY A 220 4.00 4.53 -16.89
CA GLY A 220 3.54 5.37 -18.01
C GLY A 220 4.61 6.25 -18.65
N ARG A 221 5.71 6.53 -17.94
CA ARG A 221 6.83 7.32 -18.47
C ARG A 221 8.15 6.82 -17.93
N ARG A 222 9.23 7.00 -18.69
CA ARG A 222 10.60 6.64 -18.26
C ARG A 222 11.07 7.55 -17.13
N ALA A 223 11.65 6.94 -16.09
CA ALA A 223 12.10 7.60 -14.86
C ALA A 223 13.08 8.76 -15.10
N ASP A 224 14.13 8.54 -15.90
CA ASP A 224 15.20 9.54 -16.08
C ASP A 224 14.69 10.86 -16.69
N ALA A 225 13.95 10.77 -17.80
CA ALA A 225 13.42 11.95 -18.48
C ALA A 225 12.38 12.69 -17.62
N LEU A 226 11.59 11.94 -16.85
CA LEU A 226 10.62 12.50 -15.92
C LEU A 226 11.30 13.28 -14.79
N ALA A 227 12.36 12.73 -14.19
CA ALA A 227 13.04 13.36 -13.07
C ALA A 227 13.67 14.69 -13.49
N GLU A 228 14.32 14.73 -14.66
CA GLU A 228 14.88 15.95 -15.24
C GLU A 228 13.81 17.01 -15.55
N ASP A 229 12.65 16.60 -16.09
CA ASP A 229 11.54 17.51 -16.36
C ASP A 229 10.98 18.12 -15.06
N LEU A 230 10.75 17.29 -14.03
CA LEU A 230 10.29 17.73 -12.71
C LEU A 230 11.29 18.67 -12.06
N PHE A 231 12.58 18.35 -12.13
CA PHE A 231 13.64 19.17 -11.57
C PHE A 231 13.78 20.52 -12.30
N THR A 232 13.75 20.51 -13.63
CA THR A 232 13.78 21.72 -14.45
C THR A 232 12.60 22.63 -14.09
N TYR A 233 11.41 22.05 -13.95
CA TYR A 233 10.22 22.79 -13.53
C TYR A 233 10.36 23.36 -12.13
N ALA A 234 10.80 22.57 -11.16
CA ALA A 234 11.04 23.02 -9.78
C ALA A 234 12.07 24.17 -9.72
N ARG A 235 13.07 24.16 -10.61
CA ARG A 235 14.09 25.20 -10.72
C ARG A 235 13.56 26.50 -11.35
N ASP A 236 12.69 26.38 -12.35
CA ASP A 236 12.09 27.51 -13.05
C ASP A 236 10.86 28.09 -12.33
N MET A 237 10.40 27.42 -11.27
CA MET A 237 9.30 27.85 -10.42
C MET A 237 9.65 29.16 -9.70
N ARG A 238 9.03 30.26 -10.16
CA ARG A 238 9.23 31.61 -9.60
C ARG A 238 8.03 32.13 -8.82
N ASP A 239 6.86 31.54 -9.01
CA ASP A 239 5.62 31.98 -8.36
C ASP A 239 5.08 30.86 -7.45
N PRO A 240 4.94 31.10 -6.13
CA PRO A 240 4.34 30.16 -5.20
C PRO A 240 2.83 29.93 -5.42
N ARG A 241 2.18 30.66 -6.33
CA ARG A 241 0.77 30.48 -6.73
C ARG A 241 0.59 29.85 -8.10
N ASP A 242 1.65 29.26 -8.64
CA ASP A 242 1.59 28.54 -9.90
C ASP A 242 0.53 27.41 -9.83
N PRO A 243 -0.41 27.31 -10.78
CA PRO A 243 -1.48 26.31 -10.77
C PRO A 243 -1.03 24.87 -11.07
N SER A 244 0.27 24.63 -11.29
CA SER A 244 0.80 23.29 -11.56
C SER A 244 0.66 22.34 -10.36
N ALA A 245 0.43 21.05 -10.62
CA ALA A 245 0.35 20.09 -9.53
C ALA A 245 1.69 19.87 -8.81
N LEU A 246 2.83 20.11 -9.46
CA LEU A 246 4.14 20.09 -8.80
C LEU A 246 4.30 21.26 -7.82
N ALA A 247 3.87 22.47 -8.20
CA ALA A 247 3.86 23.61 -7.27
C ALA A 247 2.94 23.36 -6.09
N ALA A 248 1.75 22.78 -6.32
CA ALA A 248 0.86 22.36 -5.25
C ALA A 248 1.50 21.34 -4.31
N LEU A 249 2.16 20.29 -4.83
CA LEU A 249 2.86 19.30 -4.02
C LEU A 249 3.98 19.92 -3.17
N ILE A 250 4.81 20.78 -3.77
CA ILE A 250 5.89 21.49 -3.07
C ILE A 250 5.31 22.43 -2.00
N ALA A 251 4.20 23.10 -2.29
CA ALA A 251 3.51 23.95 -1.33
C ALA A 251 2.96 23.13 -0.16
N GLU A 252 2.28 22.01 -0.39
CA GLU A 252 1.78 21.14 0.70
C GLU A 252 2.95 20.62 1.57
N LEU A 253 4.06 20.19 0.95
CA LEU A 253 5.28 19.83 1.69
C LEU A 253 5.84 20.99 2.51
N ALA A 254 5.77 22.23 2.01
CA ALA A 254 6.25 23.41 2.71
C ALA A 254 5.38 23.76 3.94
N HIS A 255 4.10 23.38 3.91
CA HIS A 255 3.14 23.65 4.99
C HIS A 255 3.19 22.60 6.12
N LEU A 256 3.89 21.49 5.92
CA LEU A 256 4.15 20.54 7.01
C LEU A 256 4.90 21.24 8.14
N GLY A 257 4.41 21.05 9.37
CA GLY A 257 5.09 21.53 10.58
C GLY A 257 6.28 20.64 10.98
N GLY A 258 6.32 19.40 10.50
CA GLY A 258 7.38 18.42 10.70
C GLY A 258 8.23 18.12 9.45
N GLY A 259 8.97 17.01 9.52
CA GLY A 259 9.72 16.48 8.38
C GLY A 259 8.82 15.79 7.34
N GLY A 260 9.20 15.90 6.06
CA GLY A 260 8.48 15.24 4.97
C GLY A 260 9.34 14.98 3.75
N ILE A 261 9.01 13.95 2.98
CA ILE A 261 9.69 13.57 1.75
C ILE A 261 8.63 13.30 0.69
N ALA A 262 8.80 13.85 -0.50
CA ALA A 262 8.11 13.41 -1.71
C ALA A 262 9.13 13.08 -2.79
N ARG A 263 9.04 11.87 -3.35
CA ARG A 263 9.96 11.35 -4.34
C ARG A 263 9.21 10.76 -5.50
N ILE A 264 9.67 11.07 -6.71
CA ILE A 264 9.19 10.50 -7.96
C ILE A 264 10.43 10.13 -8.79
N GLY A 265 10.77 8.85 -8.79
CA GLY A 265 12.01 8.33 -9.37
C GLY A 265 13.23 9.00 -8.74
N ALA A 266 14.08 9.58 -9.57
CA ALA A 266 15.26 10.31 -9.09
C ALA A 266 14.95 11.70 -8.51
N PHE A 267 13.81 12.31 -8.86
CA PHE A 267 13.42 13.61 -8.31
C PHE A 267 12.98 13.46 -6.85
N THR A 268 13.61 14.21 -5.96
CA THR A 268 13.34 14.17 -4.52
C THR A 268 13.14 15.58 -3.98
N ALA A 269 11.99 15.81 -3.34
CA ALA A 269 11.68 17.01 -2.56
C ALA A 269 11.64 16.64 -1.07
N VAL A 270 12.33 17.40 -0.24
CA VAL A 270 12.55 17.09 1.17
C VAL A 270 12.31 18.32 2.02
N ARG A 271 11.34 18.21 2.93
CA ARG A 271 11.07 19.17 3.98
C ARG A 271 11.78 18.75 5.26
N THR A 272 12.55 19.66 5.82
CA THR A 272 13.03 19.62 7.20
C THR A 272 12.40 20.78 7.98
N ALA A 273 12.56 20.81 9.30
CA ALA A 273 12.00 21.87 10.15
C ALA A 273 12.31 23.31 9.67
N ASN A 274 13.44 23.50 8.97
CA ASN A 274 13.93 24.84 8.62
C ASN A 274 14.06 25.10 7.11
N THR A 275 14.02 24.07 6.27
CA THR A 275 14.30 24.21 4.82
C THR A 275 13.51 23.20 4.00
N LEU A 276 13.13 23.59 2.79
CA LEU A 276 12.62 22.71 1.75
C LEU A 276 13.66 22.65 0.63
N LEU A 277 14.09 21.44 0.25
CA LEU A 277 15.11 21.23 -0.76
C LEU A 277 14.60 20.25 -1.80
N CYS A 278 14.87 20.53 -3.07
CA CYS A 278 14.64 19.59 -4.17
C CYS A 278 15.96 19.24 -4.83
N GLY A 279 16.11 18.00 -5.29
CA GLY A 279 17.30 17.55 -6.00
C GLY A 279 17.10 16.24 -6.73
N LEU A 280 18.08 15.90 -7.56
CA LEU A 280 18.14 14.65 -8.30
C LEU A 280 19.05 13.65 -7.58
N LEU A 281 18.45 12.62 -6.99
CA LEU A 281 19.14 11.55 -6.29
C LEU A 281 18.90 10.21 -6.99
N PRO A 282 19.92 9.34 -7.12
CA PRO A 282 19.77 8.03 -7.77
C PRO A 282 18.71 7.17 -7.08
N GLU A 283 18.00 6.32 -7.82
CA GLU A 283 16.84 5.54 -7.31
C GLU A 283 17.17 4.63 -6.11
N ASP A 284 18.43 4.18 -6.01
CA ASP A 284 18.97 3.27 -4.98
C ASP A 284 19.12 3.85 -3.55
N VAL A 285 18.32 4.86 -3.19
CA VAL A 285 18.30 5.37 -1.81
C VAL A 285 17.63 4.33 -0.91
N PRO A 286 18.29 3.83 0.15
CA PRO A 286 17.73 2.77 0.97
C PRO A 286 16.42 3.18 1.65
N GLU A 287 15.52 2.22 1.78
CA GLU A 287 14.25 2.35 2.49
C GLU A 287 14.49 2.77 3.95
N GLY A 288 13.62 3.64 4.48
CA GLY A 288 13.69 4.09 5.87
C GLY A 288 14.64 5.26 6.15
N ILE A 289 15.20 5.92 5.12
CA ILE A 289 16.00 7.13 5.32
C ILE A 289 15.16 8.29 5.89
N GLU A 290 15.72 8.97 6.88
CA GLU A 290 15.10 10.13 7.51
C GLU A 290 15.20 11.40 6.64
N PRO A 291 14.23 12.34 6.73
CA PRO A 291 14.24 13.55 5.92
C PRO A 291 15.51 14.39 6.05
N TRP A 292 16.12 14.48 7.24
CA TRP A 292 17.34 15.28 7.42
C TRP A 292 18.58 14.64 6.78
N GLU A 293 18.65 13.31 6.68
CA GLU A 293 19.73 12.60 5.99
C GLU A 293 19.64 12.82 4.48
N LEU A 294 18.43 12.73 3.94
CA LEU A 294 18.15 13.04 2.54
C LEU A 294 18.47 14.51 2.22
N ALA A 295 18.08 15.44 3.09
CA ALA A 295 18.41 16.86 2.95
C ALA A 295 19.92 17.09 2.97
N ALA A 296 20.68 16.39 3.83
CA ALA A 296 22.14 16.47 3.85
C ALA A 296 22.75 16.00 2.52
N ARG A 297 22.27 14.87 1.98
CA ARG A 297 22.72 14.37 0.67
C ARG A 297 22.42 15.35 -0.47
N ILE A 298 21.23 15.95 -0.49
CA ILE A 298 20.88 16.97 -1.51
C ILE A 298 21.80 18.19 -1.39
N ARG A 299 22.19 18.59 -0.18
CA ARG A 299 23.16 19.69 0.02
C ARG A 299 24.57 19.34 -0.44
N GLU A 300 24.94 18.07 -0.53
CA GLU A 300 26.24 17.64 -1.06
C GLU A 300 26.27 17.58 -2.60
N LEU A 301 25.09 17.62 -3.26
CA LEU A 301 25.00 17.64 -4.72
C LEU A 301 25.54 18.95 -5.30
N PRO A 302 26.05 18.93 -6.56
CA PRO A 302 26.36 20.14 -7.32
C PRO A 302 25.17 21.10 -7.41
N ASP A 303 25.43 22.40 -7.52
CA ASP A 303 24.41 23.45 -7.67
C ASP A 303 23.48 23.26 -8.88
N GLU A 304 23.92 22.48 -9.86
CA GLU A 304 23.15 22.13 -11.06
C GLU A 304 22.08 21.06 -10.78
N LEU A 305 22.22 20.30 -9.69
CA LEU A 305 21.37 19.15 -9.33
C LEU A 305 20.60 19.37 -8.01
N ARG A 306 20.62 20.59 -7.48
CA ARG A 306 19.85 21.00 -6.30
C ARG A 306 19.16 22.33 -6.53
N VAL A 307 18.00 22.50 -5.92
CA VAL A 307 17.28 23.78 -5.83
C VAL A 307 16.66 23.90 -4.44
N GLU A 308 16.77 25.08 -3.87
CA GLU A 308 16.00 25.47 -2.68
C GLU A 308 14.82 26.30 -3.19
N PRO A 309 13.64 25.70 -3.41
CA PRO A 309 12.46 26.45 -3.83
C PRO A 309 12.18 27.50 -2.76
N ASP A 310 11.99 28.75 -3.20
CA ASP A 310 11.78 29.88 -2.31
C ASP A 310 10.54 29.58 -1.47
N SER A 311 10.74 29.22 -0.21
CA SER A 311 9.65 28.91 0.70
C SER A 311 8.91 30.22 0.93
N ALA A 312 7.88 30.47 0.12
CA ALA A 312 7.08 31.66 0.26
C ALA A 312 6.70 31.80 1.74
N ALA A 313 7.07 32.97 2.25
CA ALA A 313 7.11 33.44 3.63
C ALA A 313 6.19 32.72 4.63
N PRO A 314 6.63 32.60 5.90
CA PRO A 314 5.73 32.17 6.97
C PRO A 314 4.48 33.06 6.94
N LEU A 315 3.33 32.44 6.69
CA LEU A 315 2.04 33.07 6.92
C LEU A 315 1.99 33.43 8.41
N LYS A 316 2.14 34.72 8.69
CA LYS A 316 1.85 35.33 10.00
C LYS A 316 0.37 35.29 10.30
#